data_AF-A0A9D1GB47-F1
#
_entry.id   AF-A0A9D1GB47-F1
#
_cell.length_a   1.000
_cell.length_b   1.000
_cell.length_c   1.000
_cell.angle_alpha   90.00
_cell.angle_beta   90.00
_cell.angle_gamma   90.00
#
_symmetry.space_group_name_H-M   'P 1'
#
loop_
_entity.id
_entity.type
_entity.pdbx_description
1 polymer ?
#
loop_
_entity_poly.entity_id
_entity_poly.type
_entity_poly.pdbx_seq_one_letter_code
_entity_poly.pdbx_strand_id
1 'polypeptide(L)'
;MNLMEKIKEFLDSEELVKLFEIKGYKPTVEDGWFKLKNIKNNKIERMRVYNDPNNEKRIRFKGENWAFSLNRNSEGQLYLDHLLIGNVEKEEFNFSMRHIIDKHNKNKIIVKLVDDKNVKHTYKIKEESINIERKSIKDKTLICKNSDYDIKEYAKQEDEYEFEYFTFYKDENNYVRLCNQSKEHANKCLKEFLILEKTYISITAYIEKRIPFLHDSLTYINEIRRNTTTPYKMKKLMRETKKRTTKSI
;
A
#
# COMPACT_ATOMS: atom_id res chain seq x y z
N MET A 1 22.44 -25.55 0.81
CA MET A 1 20.97 -25.61 0.82
C MET A 1 20.45 -25.58 -0.61
N ASN A 2 19.75 -26.64 -1.02
CA ASN A 2 19.11 -26.79 -2.32
C ASN A 2 17.94 -25.80 -2.47
N LEU A 3 17.63 -25.35 -3.68
CA LEU A 3 16.50 -24.48 -4.01
C LEU A 3 15.18 -24.98 -3.42
N MET A 4 14.92 -26.29 -3.47
CA MET A 4 13.70 -26.89 -2.92
C MET A 4 13.58 -26.73 -1.40
N GLU A 5 14.69 -26.83 -0.67
CA GLU A 5 14.72 -26.58 0.78
C GLU A 5 14.37 -25.11 1.08
N LYS A 6 14.87 -24.18 0.25
CA LYS A 6 14.56 -22.76 0.41
C LYS A 6 13.08 -22.43 0.12
N ILE A 7 12.48 -23.12 -0.86
CA ILE A 7 11.05 -23.00 -1.15
C ILE A 7 10.22 -23.57 0.00
N LYS A 8 10.64 -24.72 0.56
CA LYS A 8 9.97 -25.32 1.72
C LYS A 8 10.00 -24.38 2.92
N GLU A 9 11.15 -23.80 3.23
CA GLU A 9 11.30 -22.80 4.30
C GLU A 9 10.39 -21.58 4.11
N PHE A 10 10.19 -21.13 2.86
CA PHE A 10 9.18 -20.11 2.55
C PHE A 10 7.76 -20.57 2.86
N LEU A 11 7.38 -21.78 2.45
CA LEU A 11 6.04 -22.33 2.71
C LEU A 11 5.79 -22.56 4.21
N ASP A 12 6.84 -22.82 4.98
CA ASP A 12 6.79 -22.94 6.44
C ASP A 12 6.74 -21.55 7.12
N SER A 13 7.02 -20.47 6.40
CA SER A 13 6.91 -19.10 6.91
C SER A 13 5.45 -18.64 6.90
N GLU A 14 4.74 -18.90 8.00
CA GLU A 14 3.33 -18.54 8.19
C GLU A 14 3.04 -17.07 7.81
N GLU A 15 3.95 -16.16 8.18
CA GLU A 15 3.80 -14.75 7.88
C GLU A 15 3.88 -14.43 6.38
N LEU A 16 4.89 -14.97 5.70
CA LEU A 16 5.07 -14.73 4.27
C LEU A 16 3.96 -15.40 3.45
N VAL A 17 3.51 -16.58 3.86
CA VAL A 17 2.36 -17.25 3.24
C VAL A 17 1.07 -16.43 3.43
N LYS A 18 0.81 -15.95 4.67
CA LYS A 18 -0.36 -15.11 4.97
C LYS A 18 -0.41 -13.84 4.12
N LEU A 19 0.74 -13.24 3.79
CA LEU A 19 0.80 -12.07 2.90
C LEU A 19 0.10 -12.34 1.56
N PHE A 20 0.32 -13.53 0.97
CA PHE A 20 -0.31 -13.92 -0.29
C PHE A 20 -1.76 -14.38 -0.08
N GLU A 21 -2.04 -15.13 0.99
CA GLU A 21 -3.39 -15.67 1.25
C GLU A 21 -4.42 -14.57 1.49
N ILE A 22 -4.06 -13.51 2.23
CA ILE A 22 -4.94 -12.35 2.45
C ILE A 22 -5.22 -11.61 1.11
N LYS A 23 -4.27 -11.65 0.16
CA LYS A 23 -4.49 -11.14 -1.20
C LYS A 23 -5.32 -12.10 -2.07
N GLY A 24 -5.73 -13.25 -1.53
CA GLY A 24 -6.52 -14.26 -2.21
C GLY A 24 -5.69 -15.25 -3.02
N TYR A 25 -4.38 -15.38 -2.76
CA TYR A 25 -3.51 -16.34 -3.43
C TYR A 25 -2.92 -17.33 -2.43
N LYS A 26 -3.04 -18.62 -2.73
CA LYS A 26 -2.41 -19.69 -1.96
C LYS A 26 -1.12 -20.14 -2.64
N PRO A 27 0.06 -19.95 -2.01
CA PRO A 27 1.31 -20.51 -2.49
C PRO A 27 1.33 -22.03 -2.31
N THR A 28 1.71 -22.78 -3.34
CA THR A 28 1.88 -24.24 -3.29
C THR A 28 3.07 -24.69 -4.13
N VAL A 29 3.52 -25.92 -3.89
CA VAL A 29 4.47 -26.64 -4.74
C VAL A 29 3.83 -27.93 -5.22
N GLU A 30 3.83 -28.14 -6.53
CA GLU A 30 3.24 -29.33 -7.15
C GLU A 30 3.97 -29.61 -8.47
N ASP A 31 4.33 -30.87 -8.72
CA ASP A 31 5.09 -31.33 -9.89
C ASP A 31 6.43 -30.58 -10.10
N GLY A 32 7.10 -30.20 -9.00
CA GLY A 32 8.35 -29.43 -9.06
C GLY A 32 8.19 -27.95 -9.43
N TRP A 33 6.95 -27.47 -9.58
CA TRP A 33 6.66 -26.06 -9.83
C TRP A 33 6.15 -25.36 -8.58
N PHE A 34 6.61 -24.12 -8.39
CA PHE A 34 5.95 -23.20 -7.47
C PHE A 34 4.74 -22.57 -8.16
N LYS A 35 3.60 -22.56 -7.46
CA LYS A 35 2.32 -22.09 -7.98
C LYS A 35 1.72 -21.08 -7.01
N LEU A 36 1.18 -19.98 -7.53
CA LEU A 36 0.25 -19.11 -6.81
C LEU A 36 -1.15 -19.39 -7.33
N LYS A 37 -1.99 -20.05 -6.52
CA LYS A 37 -3.38 -20.35 -6.87
C LYS A 37 -4.30 -19.27 -6.33
N ASN A 38 -5.02 -18.59 -7.22
CA ASN A 38 -6.07 -17.67 -6.80
C ASN A 38 -7.25 -18.45 -6.19
N ILE A 39 -7.60 -18.14 -4.94
CA ILE A 39 -8.60 -18.88 -4.16
C ILE A 39 -10.02 -18.63 -4.69
N LYS A 40 -10.28 -17.46 -5.29
CA LYS A 40 -11.63 -17.07 -5.76
C LYS A 40 -12.02 -17.70 -7.09
N ASN A 41 -11.08 -17.75 -8.05
CA ASN A 41 -11.37 -18.21 -9.41
C ASN A 41 -10.55 -19.43 -9.84
N ASN A 42 -9.76 -20.03 -8.93
CA ASN A 42 -8.89 -21.17 -9.18
C ASN A 42 -7.83 -20.96 -10.29
N LYS A 43 -7.62 -19.73 -10.79
CA LYS A 43 -6.53 -19.44 -11.74
C LYS A 43 -5.19 -19.74 -11.07
N ILE A 44 -4.33 -20.47 -11.78
CA ILE A 44 -3.01 -20.85 -11.31
C ILE A 44 -1.97 -20.02 -12.07
N GLU A 45 -1.11 -19.35 -11.33
CA GLU A 45 0.10 -18.74 -11.87
C GLU A 45 1.28 -19.64 -11.54
N ARG A 46 1.92 -20.20 -12.57
CA ARG A 46 3.15 -20.99 -12.43
C ARG A 46 4.32 -20.04 -12.41
N MET A 47 5.23 -20.23 -11.46
CA MET A 47 6.39 -19.36 -11.32
C MET A 47 7.68 -20.14 -11.52
N ARG A 48 8.59 -19.57 -12.30
CA ARG A 48 9.98 -20.02 -12.35
C ARG A 48 10.67 -19.59 -11.07
N VAL A 49 11.30 -20.55 -10.40
CA VAL A 49 12.10 -20.29 -9.19
C VAL A 49 13.57 -20.53 -9.49
N TYR A 50 14.43 -19.62 -9.06
CA TYR A 50 15.87 -19.72 -9.28
C TYR A 50 16.65 -18.90 -8.23
N ASN A 51 17.90 -19.29 -7.95
CA ASN A 51 18.81 -18.48 -7.15
C ASN A 51 19.23 -17.24 -7.96
N ASP A 52 19.37 -16.09 -7.29
CA ASP A 52 19.89 -14.89 -7.94
C ASP A 52 21.38 -15.10 -8.29
N PRO A 53 21.78 -14.94 -9.57
CA PRO A 53 23.17 -15.13 -9.98
C PRO A 53 24.13 -14.13 -9.33
N ASN A 54 23.63 -12.98 -8.89
CA ASN A 54 24.44 -11.91 -8.28
C ASN A 54 24.33 -11.89 -6.76
N ASN A 55 23.51 -12.76 -6.15
CA ASN A 55 23.33 -12.82 -4.71
C ASN A 55 22.85 -14.22 -4.26
N GLU A 56 23.76 -15.04 -3.77
CA GLU A 56 23.47 -16.43 -3.36
C GLU A 56 22.44 -16.56 -2.22
N LYS A 57 22.27 -15.49 -1.42
CA LYS A 57 21.27 -15.43 -0.34
C LYS A 57 19.85 -15.17 -0.85
N ARG A 58 19.73 -14.72 -2.10
CA ARG A 58 18.46 -14.30 -2.70
C ARG A 58 17.89 -15.35 -3.64
N ILE A 59 16.59 -15.56 -3.54
CA ILE A 59 15.81 -16.49 -4.37
C ILE A 59 14.77 -15.67 -5.10
N ARG A 60 14.58 -15.94 -6.38
CA ARG A 60 13.65 -15.22 -7.24
C ARG A 60 12.54 -16.14 -7.71
N PHE A 61 11.33 -15.59 -7.69
CA PHE A 61 10.10 -16.20 -8.15
C PHE A 61 9.56 -15.30 -9.26
N LYS A 62 9.45 -15.81 -10.48
CA LYS A 62 8.99 -15.06 -11.65
C LYS A 62 7.81 -15.78 -12.31
N GLY A 63 6.63 -15.18 -12.23
CA GLY A 63 5.42 -15.57 -12.95
C GLY A 63 5.08 -14.57 -14.07
N GLU A 64 3.82 -14.58 -14.49
CA GLU A 64 3.26 -13.71 -15.54
C GLU A 64 2.77 -12.37 -14.96
N ASN A 65 2.12 -12.42 -13.81
CA ASN A 65 1.49 -11.27 -13.14
C ASN A 65 2.18 -10.88 -11.83
N TRP A 66 3.03 -11.78 -11.31
CA TRP A 66 3.76 -11.61 -10.06
C TRP A 66 5.23 -11.91 -10.25
N ALA A 67 6.08 -11.07 -9.68
CA ALA A 67 7.48 -11.40 -9.47
C ALA A 67 7.87 -10.99 -8.06
N PHE A 68 8.51 -11.88 -7.32
CA PHE A 68 9.01 -11.55 -6.00
C PHE A 68 10.33 -12.25 -5.71
N SER A 69 11.01 -11.78 -4.68
CA SER A 69 12.23 -12.40 -4.23
C SER A 69 12.32 -12.43 -2.72
N LEU A 70 12.85 -13.52 -2.21
CA LEU A 70 13.16 -13.69 -0.81
C LEU A 70 14.67 -13.54 -0.61
N ASN A 71 15.08 -12.99 0.51
CA ASN A 71 16.48 -12.88 0.89
C ASN A 71 16.64 -13.26 2.36
N ARG A 72 17.87 -13.51 2.78
CA ARG A 72 18.22 -13.84 4.17
C ARG A 72 18.94 -12.67 4.82
N ASN A 73 18.54 -12.32 6.04
CA ASN A 73 19.25 -11.34 6.85
C ASN A 73 20.53 -11.96 7.46
N SER A 74 21.26 -11.17 8.25
CA SER A 74 22.47 -11.61 8.98
C SER A 74 22.20 -12.75 9.96
N GLU A 75 20.98 -12.83 10.50
CA GLU A 75 20.50 -13.88 11.42
C GLU A 75 20.01 -15.14 10.68
N GLY A 76 20.08 -15.15 9.35
CA GLY A 76 19.66 -16.27 8.52
C GLY A 76 18.14 -16.36 8.29
N GLN A 77 17.33 -15.44 8.82
CA GLN A 77 15.88 -15.41 8.64
C GLN A 77 15.49 -14.93 7.25
N LEU A 78 14.50 -15.61 6.63
CA LEU A 78 13.93 -15.20 5.36
C LEU A 78 13.06 -13.95 5.50
N TYR A 79 13.15 -13.05 4.53
CA TYR A 79 12.26 -11.92 4.37
C TYR A 79 11.96 -11.66 2.89
N LEU A 80 10.82 -11.01 2.61
CA LEU A 80 10.45 -10.55 1.28
C LEU A 80 11.28 -9.33 0.90
N ASP A 81 12.25 -9.48 0.00
CA ASP A 81 13.18 -8.43 -0.45
C ASP A 81 12.58 -7.54 -1.54
N HIS A 82 11.84 -8.15 -2.47
CA HIS A 82 11.18 -7.44 -3.57
C HIS A 82 9.85 -8.11 -3.88
N LEU A 83 8.84 -7.30 -4.12
CA LEU A 83 7.56 -7.70 -4.69
C LEU A 83 7.19 -6.77 -5.84
N LEU A 84 6.76 -7.36 -6.95
CA LEU A 84 6.27 -6.72 -8.15
C LEU A 84 4.92 -7.35 -8.53
N ILE A 85 3.94 -6.50 -8.84
CA ILE A 85 2.63 -6.92 -9.34
C ILE A 85 2.34 -6.11 -10.60
N GLY A 86 1.86 -6.80 -11.64
CA GLY A 86 1.63 -6.24 -12.98
C GLY A 86 2.10 -7.21 -14.05
N ASN A 87 2.16 -6.79 -15.32
CA ASN A 87 2.62 -7.66 -16.39
C ASN A 87 4.15 -7.82 -16.34
N VAL A 88 4.60 -8.97 -15.83
CA VAL A 88 6.02 -9.28 -15.61
C VAL A 88 6.76 -9.49 -16.94
N GLU A 89 6.08 -10.00 -17.96
CA GLU A 89 6.68 -10.25 -19.28
C GLU A 89 6.96 -8.96 -20.03
N LYS A 90 6.06 -7.98 -19.91
CA LYS A 90 6.20 -6.64 -20.51
C LYS A 90 6.92 -5.63 -19.62
N GLU A 91 7.30 -6.03 -18.41
CA GLU A 91 7.86 -5.14 -17.38
C GLU A 91 6.95 -3.96 -16.99
N GLU A 92 5.63 -4.14 -17.11
CA GLU A 92 4.62 -3.14 -16.79
C GLU A 92 4.05 -3.39 -15.39
N PHE A 93 4.61 -2.71 -14.39
CA PHE A 93 4.22 -2.89 -12.99
C PHE A 93 3.36 -1.74 -12.47
N ASN A 94 2.20 -2.07 -11.90
CA ASN A 94 1.36 -1.11 -11.17
C ASN A 94 1.69 -1.07 -9.68
N PHE A 95 2.49 -2.01 -9.18
CA PHE A 95 2.95 -2.06 -7.81
C PHE A 95 4.37 -2.63 -7.71
N SER A 96 5.17 -2.01 -6.84
CA SER A 96 6.50 -2.47 -6.46
C SER A 96 6.74 -2.18 -4.99
N MET A 97 7.26 -3.16 -4.25
CA MET A 97 7.73 -2.99 -2.89
C MET A 97 9.13 -3.54 -2.75
N ARG A 98 10.06 -2.74 -2.21
CA ARG A 98 11.40 -3.17 -1.83
C ARG A 98 11.57 -3.10 -0.32
N HIS A 99 12.01 -4.18 0.29
CA HIS A 99 12.40 -4.22 1.70
C HIS A 99 13.92 -4.33 1.79
N ILE A 100 14.53 -3.36 2.46
CA ILE A 100 15.97 -3.24 2.63
C ILE A 100 16.24 -3.30 4.12
N ILE A 101 17.07 -4.25 4.54
CA ILE A 101 17.59 -4.35 5.91
C ILE A 101 19.06 -3.94 5.85
N ASP A 102 19.44 -2.93 6.64
CA ASP A 102 20.82 -2.47 6.67
C ASP A 102 21.70 -3.34 7.60
N LYS A 103 22.99 -3.01 7.68
CA LYS A 103 23.96 -3.73 8.52
C LYS A 103 23.68 -3.66 10.02
N HIS A 104 22.81 -2.74 10.45
CA HIS A 104 22.37 -2.55 11.84
C HIS A 104 20.97 -3.12 12.07
N ASN A 105 20.48 -4.00 11.18
CA ASN A 105 19.12 -4.55 11.19
C ASN A 105 18.00 -3.51 11.10
N LYS A 106 18.30 -2.29 10.63
CA LYS A 106 17.26 -1.27 10.45
C LYS A 106 16.49 -1.50 9.17
N ASN A 107 15.17 -1.43 9.28
CA ASN A 107 14.24 -1.70 8.20
C ASN A 107 13.94 -0.43 7.40
N LYS A 108 14.05 -0.53 6.08
CA LYS A 108 13.59 0.48 5.13
C LYS A 108 12.73 -0.21 4.08
N ILE A 109 11.49 0.26 3.94
CA ILE A 109 10.57 -0.23 2.92
C ILE A 109 10.24 0.89 1.96
N ILE A 110 10.36 0.61 0.66
CA ILE A 110 9.97 1.52 -0.41
C ILE A 110 8.82 0.88 -1.16
N VAL A 111 7.66 1.54 -1.17
CA VAL A 111 6.50 1.14 -1.98
C VAL A 111 6.33 2.14 -3.10
N LYS A 112 6.07 1.65 -4.31
CA LYS A 112 5.64 2.44 -5.47
C LYS A 112 4.38 1.81 -6.03
N LEU A 113 3.35 2.59 -6.28
CA LEU A 113 2.14 2.11 -6.92
C LEU A 113 1.51 3.16 -7.82
N VAL A 114 0.69 2.70 -8.77
CA VAL A 114 -0.15 3.53 -9.64
C VAL A 114 -1.60 3.21 -9.33
N ASP A 115 -2.40 4.24 -9.01
CA ASP A 115 -3.83 4.07 -8.74
C ASP A 115 -4.66 4.01 -10.04
N ASP A 116 -5.97 3.81 -9.89
CA ASP A 116 -6.94 3.74 -10.98
C ASP A 116 -7.11 5.06 -11.76
N LYS A 117 -6.62 6.17 -11.21
CA LYS A 117 -6.60 7.50 -11.82
C LYS A 117 -5.24 7.84 -12.42
N ASN A 118 -4.35 6.85 -12.56
CA ASN A 118 -2.99 7.01 -13.07
C ASN A 118 -2.12 7.96 -12.21
N VAL A 119 -2.48 8.11 -10.92
CA VAL A 119 -1.66 8.84 -9.94
C VAL A 119 -0.58 7.91 -9.43
N LYS A 120 0.65 8.40 -9.38
CA LYS A 120 1.81 7.65 -8.89
C LYS A 120 2.05 8.00 -7.43
N HIS A 121 2.19 6.97 -6.60
CA HIS A 121 2.42 7.10 -5.18
C HIS A 121 3.73 6.41 -4.82
N THR A 122 4.61 7.11 -4.10
CA THR A 122 5.87 6.56 -3.60
C THR A 122 5.95 6.75 -2.09
N TYR A 123 6.02 5.64 -1.36
CA TYR A 123 6.16 5.61 0.10
C TYR A 123 7.58 5.17 0.44
N LYS A 124 8.32 5.99 1.18
CA LYS A 124 9.63 5.67 1.75
C LYS A 124 9.48 5.58 3.26
N ILE A 125 9.36 4.36 3.75
CA ILE A 125 9.02 4.02 5.13
C ILE A 125 10.30 3.55 5.84
N LYS A 126 10.63 4.19 6.95
CA LYS A 126 11.76 3.87 7.83
C LYS A 126 11.27 3.89 9.27
N GLU A 127 12.07 3.33 10.18
CA GLU A 127 11.78 3.27 11.63
C GLU A 127 11.50 4.64 12.29
N GLU A 128 12.04 5.72 11.72
CA GLU A 128 11.96 7.06 12.29
C GLU A 128 11.28 8.08 11.37
N SER A 129 10.90 7.68 10.15
CA SER A 129 10.33 8.60 9.19
C SER A 129 9.53 7.91 8.10
N ILE A 130 8.45 8.55 7.64
CA ILE A 130 7.70 8.13 6.47
C ILE A 130 7.62 9.33 5.53
N ASN A 131 8.10 9.16 4.30
CA ASN A 131 7.96 10.18 3.26
C ASN A 131 7.09 9.61 2.15
N ILE A 132 6.01 10.31 1.85
CA ILE A 132 5.06 9.96 0.79
C ILE A 132 5.15 11.04 -0.27
N GLU A 133 5.36 10.62 -1.51
CA GLU A 133 5.31 11.48 -2.69
C GLU A 133 4.14 11.03 -3.55
N ARG A 134 3.25 11.96 -3.85
CA ARG A 134 2.12 11.78 -4.76
C ARG A 134 2.36 12.61 -6.01
N LYS A 135 2.32 11.97 -7.18
CA LYS A 135 2.50 12.61 -8.49
C LYS A 135 1.25 12.41 -9.34
N SER A 136 0.56 13.49 -9.66
CA SER A 136 -0.63 13.51 -10.52
C SER A 136 -0.40 14.36 -11.77
N ILE A 137 -1.19 14.10 -12.82
CA ILE A 137 -1.26 14.98 -14.00
C ILE A 137 -2.10 16.19 -13.63
N LYS A 138 -1.62 17.39 -13.98
CA LYS A 138 -2.32 18.64 -13.74
C LYS A 138 -3.42 18.81 -14.79
N ASP A 139 -4.67 18.84 -14.33
CA ASP A 139 -5.78 19.22 -15.20
C ASP A 139 -5.64 20.71 -15.57
N LYS A 140 -5.19 21.01 -16.79
CA LYS A 140 -5.30 22.37 -17.35
C LYS A 140 -6.67 22.55 -17.97
N THR A 141 -7.57 23.22 -17.26
CA THR A 141 -8.75 23.84 -17.87
C THR A 141 -8.30 25.10 -18.61
N LEU A 142 -8.15 25.02 -19.93
CA LEU A 142 -8.05 26.22 -20.77
C LEU A 142 -9.45 26.83 -20.90
N ILE A 143 -9.64 28.05 -20.37
CA ILE A 143 -10.84 28.85 -20.62
C ILE A 143 -10.50 29.80 -21.77
N CYS A 144 -10.85 29.43 -23.01
CA CYS A 144 -10.87 30.36 -24.12
C CYS A 144 -12.13 31.22 -24.02
N LYS A 145 -11.99 32.51 -23.72
CA LYS A 145 -13.07 33.48 -23.87
C LYS A 145 -13.02 34.04 -25.29
N ASN A 146 -13.77 33.44 -26.22
CA ASN A 146 -14.12 34.10 -27.48
C ASN A 146 -15.55 34.64 -27.36
N SER A 147 -15.73 35.89 -27.78
CA SER A 147 -16.84 36.76 -27.39
C SER A 147 -18.24 36.35 -27.84
N ASP A 148 -18.46 35.26 -28.56
CA ASP A 148 -19.81 34.92 -29.05
C ASP A 148 -20.20 33.43 -29.03
N TYR A 149 -19.29 32.51 -28.69
CA TYR A 149 -19.63 31.08 -28.54
C TYR A 149 -18.66 30.38 -27.55
N ASP A 150 -19.20 29.80 -26.46
CA ASP A 150 -18.47 28.98 -25.50
C ASP A 150 -18.16 27.59 -26.10
N ILE A 151 -17.07 27.47 -26.85
CA ILE A 151 -16.53 26.18 -27.29
C ILE A 151 -15.44 25.74 -26.31
N LYS A 152 -15.68 24.63 -25.60
CA LYS A 152 -14.66 23.98 -24.76
C LYS A 152 -13.82 23.03 -25.60
N GLU A 153 -12.69 23.50 -26.13
CA GLU A 153 -11.70 22.61 -26.76
C GLU A 153 -10.59 22.25 -25.77
N TYR A 154 -10.29 20.95 -25.66
CA TYR A 154 -9.19 20.43 -24.85
C TYR A 154 -7.95 20.29 -25.73
N ALA A 155 -7.05 21.28 -25.69
CA ALA A 155 -5.74 21.17 -26.33
C ALA A 155 -4.83 20.24 -25.51
N LYS A 156 -4.33 19.16 -26.11
CA LYS A 156 -3.30 18.29 -25.52
C LYS A 156 -1.94 19.00 -25.58
N GLN A 157 -1.59 19.77 -24.55
CA GLN A 157 -0.20 20.15 -24.29
C GLN A 157 0.51 19.05 -23.49
N GLU A 158 1.85 19.05 -23.51
CA GLU A 158 2.72 18.17 -22.73
C GLU A 158 2.24 18.05 -21.26
N ASP A 159 2.23 16.82 -20.73
CA ASP A 159 1.73 16.52 -19.39
C ASP A 159 2.47 17.35 -18.33
N GLU A 160 1.82 18.37 -17.76
CA GLU A 160 2.32 19.08 -16.58
C GLU A 160 1.98 18.25 -15.32
N TYR A 161 2.95 18.06 -14.43
CA TYR A 161 2.78 17.23 -13.23
C TYR A 161 2.68 18.07 -11.97
N GLU A 162 1.78 17.67 -11.06
CA GLU A 162 1.70 18.19 -9.70
C GLU A 162 2.31 17.16 -8.73
N PHE A 163 3.08 17.65 -7.76
CA PHE A 163 3.72 16.86 -6.72
C PHE A 163 3.25 17.30 -5.34
N GLU A 164 2.75 16.36 -4.54
CA GLU A 164 2.46 16.56 -3.12
C GLU A 164 3.38 15.67 -2.27
N TYR A 165 3.86 16.21 -1.16
CA TYR A 165 4.77 15.51 -0.24
C TYR A 165 4.17 15.48 1.16
N PHE A 166 4.20 14.31 1.80
CA PHE A 166 3.77 14.11 3.18
C PHE A 166 4.89 13.45 3.97
N THR A 167 5.34 14.09 5.05
CA THR A 167 6.48 13.61 5.85
C THR A 167 6.10 13.46 7.31
N PHE A 168 6.24 12.23 7.82
CA PHE A 168 6.26 11.92 9.25
C PHE A 168 7.68 11.74 9.73
N TYR A 169 7.91 12.14 10.98
CA TYR A 169 9.18 11.93 11.68
C TYR A 169 8.93 11.79 13.19
N LYS A 170 9.89 11.20 13.91
CA LYS A 170 9.96 11.31 15.37
C LYS A 170 10.66 12.61 15.77
N ASP A 171 10.04 13.38 16.65
CA ASP A 171 10.67 14.56 17.24
C ASP A 171 11.72 14.18 18.31
N GLU A 172 12.32 15.20 18.93
CA GLU A 172 13.36 15.02 19.96
C GLU A 172 12.88 14.21 21.18
N ASN A 173 11.56 14.15 21.41
CA ASN A 173 10.93 13.38 22.49
C ASN A 173 10.42 12.01 22.03
N ASN A 174 10.82 11.56 20.83
CA ASN A 174 10.35 10.34 20.18
C ASN A 174 8.84 10.31 19.87
N TYR A 175 8.16 11.47 19.82
CA TYR A 175 6.77 11.54 19.40
C TYR A 175 6.63 11.66 17.89
N VAL A 176 5.60 11.03 17.33
CA VAL A 176 5.27 11.18 15.92
C VAL A 176 4.79 12.59 15.63
N ARG A 177 5.31 13.17 14.55
CA ARG A 177 4.90 14.46 13.99
C ARG A 177 4.68 14.35 12.50
N LEU A 178 3.71 15.11 12.00
CA LEU A 178 3.53 15.41 10.58
C LEU A 178 4.08 16.81 10.31
N CYS A 179 4.91 16.97 9.27
CA CYS A 179 5.54 18.26 8.94
C CYS A 179 4.52 19.40 8.74
N ASN A 180 3.37 19.14 8.13
CA ASN A 180 2.28 20.10 8.00
C ASN A 180 1.02 19.56 8.67
N GLN A 181 0.66 20.14 9.81
CA GLN A 181 -0.45 19.69 10.66
C GLN A 181 -1.81 20.31 10.28
N SER A 182 -1.88 21.07 9.18
CA SER A 182 -3.17 21.61 8.73
C SER A 182 -4.16 20.47 8.45
N LYS A 183 -5.43 20.68 8.80
CA LYS A 183 -6.48 19.66 8.65
C LYS A 183 -6.61 19.16 7.22
N GLU A 184 -6.48 20.05 6.24
CA GLU A 184 -6.51 19.68 4.83
C GLU A 184 -5.35 18.74 4.49
N HIS A 185 -4.13 19.09 4.89
CA HIS A 185 -2.94 18.28 4.62
C HIS A 185 -3.01 16.92 5.34
N ALA A 186 -3.44 16.91 6.61
CA ALA A 186 -3.67 15.68 7.37
C ALA A 186 -4.72 14.76 6.70
N ASN A 187 -5.81 15.33 6.16
CA ASN A 187 -6.83 14.57 5.44
C ASN A 187 -6.30 14.01 4.11
N LYS A 188 -5.51 14.77 3.35
CA LYS A 188 -4.85 14.27 2.14
C LYS A 188 -3.87 13.14 2.47
N CYS A 189 -3.09 13.32 3.52
CA CYS A 189 -2.17 12.30 4.00
C CYS A 189 -2.88 11.00 4.43
N LEU A 190 -3.99 11.10 5.16
CA LEU A 190 -4.80 9.92 5.52
C LEU A 190 -5.26 9.14 4.29
N LYS A 191 -5.66 9.84 3.21
CA LYS A 191 -6.06 9.18 1.96
C LYS A 191 -4.93 8.36 1.37
N GLU A 192 -3.68 8.81 1.48
CA GLU A 192 -2.52 8.07 0.98
C GLU A 192 -2.35 6.73 1.71
N PHE A 193 -2.56 6.67 3.02
CA PHE A 193 -2.54 5.40 3.75
C PHE A 193 -3.73 4.52 3.39
N LEU A 194 -4.93 5.10 3.25
CA LEU A 194 -6.12 4.36 2.85
C LEU A 194 -6.00 3.76 1.44
N ILE A 195 -5.28 4.40 0.51
CA ILE A 195 -4.98 3.84 -0.81
C ILE A 195 -4.14 2.57 -0.67
N LEU A 196 -3.12 2.61 0.18
CA LEU A 196 -2.26 1.46 0.46
C LEU A 196 -3.04 0.34 1.14
N GLU A 197 -3.83 0.63 2.17
CA GLU A 197 -4.66 -0.37 2.87
C GLU A 197 -5.75 -0.98 1.99
N LYS A 198 -6.56 -0.16 1.32
CA LYS A 198 -7.70 -0.65 0.52
C LYS A 198 -7.26 -1.61 -0.56
N THR A 199 -6.15 -1.30 -1.22
CA THR A 199 -5.66 -2.09 -2.36
C THR A 199 -4.70 -3.18 -1.91
N TYR A 200 -3.87 -2.93 -0.89
CA TYR A 200 -2.73 -3.78 -0.51
C TYR A 200 -2.69 -4.11 1.00
N ILE A 201 -3.85 -4.34 1.64
CA ILE A 201 -3.98 -4.62 3.08
C ILE A 201 -2.97 -5.62 3.65
N SER A 202 -2.71 -6.74 2.96
CA SER A 202 -1.77 -7.76 3.42
C SER A 202 -0.32 -7.28 3.43
N ILE A 203 0.02 -6.41 2.48
CA ILE A 203 1.33 -5.78 2.40
C ILE A 203 1.44 -4.66 3.43
N THR A 204 0.38 -3.87 3.65
CA THR A 204 0.37 -2.89 4.74
C THR A 204 0.63 -3.55 6.09
N ALA A 205 -0.06 -4.64 6.41
CA ALA A 205 0.15 -5.39 7.66
C ALA A 205 1.58 -5.96 7.76
N TYR A 206 2.14 -6.45 6.64
CA TYR A 206 3.54 -6.90 6.58
C TYR A 206 4.53 -5.76 6.87
N ILE A 207 4.25 -4.54 6.37
CA ILE A 207 5.08 -3.36 6.63
C ILE A 207 4.96 -2.94 8.10
N GLU A 208 3.76 -2.85 8.66
CA GLU A 208 3.52 -2.44 10.06
C GLU A 208 4.26 -3.33 11.06
N LYS A 209 4.28 -4.65 10.82
CA LYS A 209 5.01 -5.58 11.69
C LYS A 209 6.54 -5.32 11.73
N ARG A 210 7.10 -4.76 10.65
CA ARG A 210 8.54 -4.47 10.53
C ARG A 210 8.90 -3.05 10.91
N ILE A 211 8.00 -2.12 10.64
CA ILE A 211 8.17 -0.71 10.92
C ILE A 211 6.92 -0.23 11.67
N PRO A 212 6.87 -0.42 13.01
CA PRO A 212 5.73 -0.01 13.84
C PRO A 212 5.39 1.48 13.71
N PHE A 213 6.37 2.31 13.35
CA PHE A 213 6.19 3.73 13.08
C PHE A 213 5.12 4.03 12.01
N LEU A 214 4.81 3.08 11.12
CA LEU A 214 3.68 3.17 10.20
C LEU A 214 2.33 3.22 10.95
N HIS A 215 2.14 2.33 11.91
CA HIS A 215 0.94 2.28 12.75
C HIS A 215 0.83 3.52 13.64
N ASP A 216 1.94 3.97 14.23
CA ASP A 216 1.95 5.18 15.06
C ASP A 216 1.59 6.42 14.24
N SER A 217 2.06 6.52 13.00
CA SER A 217 1.72 7.60 12.07
C SER A 217 0.24 7.61 11.70
N LEU A 218 -0.33 6.44 11.42
CA LEU A 218 -1.76 6.26 11.16
C LEU A 218 -2.63 6.68 12.36
N THR A 219 -2.22 6.31 13.56
CA THR A 219 -2.90 6.67 14.82
C THR A 219 -2.86 8.18 15.02
N TYR A 220 -1.68 8.80 14.88
CA TYR A 220 -1.48 10.23 15.04
C TYR A 220 -2.33 11.08 14.07
N ILE A 221 -2.40 10.73 12.79
CA ILE A 221 -3.24 11.44 11.81
C ILE A 221 -4.72 11.36 12.19
N ASN A 222 -5.16 10.20 12.68
CA ASN A 222 -6.54 10.02 13.12
C ASN A 222 -6.89 10.91 14.33
N GLU A 223 -5.95 11.16 15.23
CA GLU A 223 -6.12 12.08 16.36
C GLU A 223 -6.27 13.54 15.90
N ILE A 224 -5.41 14.02 14.99
CA ILE A 224 -5.53 15.37 14.39
C ILE A 224 -6.94 15.58 13.82
N ARG A 225 -7.49 14.56 13.17
CA ARG A 225 -8.86 14.61 12.61
C ARG A 225 -9.93 14.72 13.70
N ARG A 226 -9.81 13.97 14.80
CA ARG A 226 -10.78 13.93 15.90
C ARG A 226 -10.80 15.21 16.74
N ASN A 227 -9.62 15.79 17.00
CA ASN A 227 -9.47 16.98 17.86
C ASN A 227 -9.97 18.30 17.23
N THR A 228 -10.47 18.27 16.00
CA THR A 228 -11.03 19.44 15.31
C THR A 228 -12.53 19.31 14.98
N THR A 229 -13.21 18.35 15.61
CA THR A 229 -14.68 18.26 15.60
C THR A 229 -15.21 18.88 16.87
N THR A 230 -15.87 20.05 16.76
CA THR A 230 -16.90 20.43 17.71
C THR A 230 -17.82 19.22 17.90
N PRO A 231 -18.07 18.76 19.13
CA PRO A 231 -18.78 17.50 19.35
C PRO A 231 -20.15 17.57 18.69
N TYR A 232 -20.40 16.66 17.76
CA TYR A 232 -21.71 16.47 17.16
C TYR A 232 -22.65 15.99 18.28
N LYS A 233 -23.45 16.90 18.84
CA LYS A 233 -24.56 16.53 19.74
C LYS A 233 -25.54 15.68 18.94
N MET A 234 -25.49 14.36 19.09
CA MET A 234 -26.59 13.52 18.60
C MET A 234 -27.86 13.90 19.36
N LYS A 235 -28.80 14.58 18.69
CA LYS A 235 -30.18 14.62 19.15
C LYS A 235 -30.73 13.19 19.08
N LYS A 236 -30.99 12.61 20.26
CA LYS A 236 -31.68 11.34 20.44
C LYS A 236 -33.07 11.45 19.78
N LEU A 237 -33.25 10.85 18.62
CA LEU A 237 -34.58 10.56 18.07
C LEU A 237 -35.22 9.48 18.96
N MET A 238 -35.81 9.90 20.08
CA MET A 238 -36.84 9.09 20.73
C MET A 238 -38.05 9.09 19.78
N ARG A 239 -38.23 7.97 19.07
CA ARG A 239 -39.52 7.63 18.48
C ARG A 239 -40.52 7.55 19.62
N GLU A 240 -41.37 8.58 19.73
CA GLU A 240 -42.63 8.47 20.45
C GLU A 240 -43.51 7.47 19.70
N THR A 241 -43.47 6.21 20.11
CA THR A 241 -44.56 5.26 19.85
C THR A 241 -45.72 5.64 20.78
N LYS A 242 -46.39 6.77 20.50
CA LYS A 242 -47.67 7.09 21.15
C LYS A 242 -48.78 6.39 20.38
N LYS A 243 -49.25 5.32 21.02
CA LYS A 243 -50.55 4.66 20.87
C LYS A 243 -51.64 5.67 20.43
N ARG A 244 -52.20 5.49 19.24
CA ARG A 244 -53.58 5.86 18.94
C ARG A 244 -54.43 4.60 19.07
N THR A 245 -55.00 4.42 20.25
CA THR A 245 -56.24 3.63 20.42
C THR A 245 -57.25 4.61 20.99
N THR A 246 -57.94 5.31 20.09
CA THR A 246 -59.20 5.98 20.40
C THR A 246 -60.23 4.91 20.71
N LYS A 247 -60.66 4.86 21.97
CA LYS A 247 -61.92 4.22 22.37
C LYS A 247 -63.06 5.13 21.98
N SER A 248 -64.05 4.51 21.36
CA SER A 248 -65.41 4.99 21.12
C SER A 248 -66.10 5.39 22.42
N ILE A 249 -66.84 6.50 22.36
CA ILE A 249 -68.11 6.71 23.08
C ILE A 249 -69.08 7.24 22.03
#